data_AF-A0A2A6BAD2-F1
#
_entry.id   AF-A0A2A6BAD2-F1
#
_cell.length_a   1.000
_cell.length_b   1.000
_cell.length_c   1.000
_cell.angle_alpha   90.00
_cell.angle_beta   90.00
_cell.angle_gamma   90.00
#
_symmetry.space_group_name_H-M   'P 1'
#
loop_
_entity.id
_entity.type
_entity.pdbx_description
1 polymer ?
#
loop_
_entity_poly.entity_id
_entity_poly.type
_entity_poly.pdbx_seq_one_letter_code
_entity_poly.pdbx_strand_id
1 'polypeptide(L)'
;MTLHRVLVYGTLKSGHTNHSVLTESEGKHRLLGLAETMSPFPLVVGTALNIPFLLYDRGQGHKVEGELYEVDDAKLARLDALEKHPVFYERKMEKVYILHCNEPTEAWVYFIPKWTDDFLAKSSAMLAFYRETGEGHNRPLLNGRARESITPEEGRQVYIDVMGHVPEGMPNMHRVFVYGTLKKGQPNYFVMSETEGSFRPRGTARSVSAFPLVVGTQFNIPFVLAKKGEGEQVHGELYEVDDRKLAILDALEAHPILYERKLEQFVMDESGVTTEAWIYIIHKWKEDFLDTCSDRLSTYSTDGAHGRPYLDRYVREKLMKDEETSLFQEIMGYDPREESSEIGVGRRP
;
A
#
# COMPACT_ATOMS: atom_id res chain seq x y z
N MET A 1 19.65 -25.10 9.74
CA MET A 1 18.23 -24.70 9.74
C MET A 1 17.83 -24.59 11.20
N THR A 2 17.63 -23.36 11.67
CA THR A 2 17.22 -23.13 13.06
C THR A 2 15.71 -23.27 13.13
N LEU A 3 15.23 -23.96 14.15
CA LEU A 3 13.80 -24.12 14.40
C LEU A 3 13.43 -23.24 15.59
N HIS A 4 12.38 -22.45 15.41
CA HIS A 4 11.88 -21.50 16.38
C HIS A 4 10.51 -21.94 16.86
N ARG A 5 10.27 -21.87 18.17
CA ARG A 5 8.93 -22.06 18.71
C ARG A 5 8.20 -20.73 18.75
N VAL A 6 6.96 -20.71 18.28
CA VAL A 6 6.11 -19.52 18.24
C VAL A 6 4.74 -19.88 18.82
N LEU A 7 4.29 -19.13 19.82
CA LEU A 7 2.94 -19.25 20.36
C LEU A 7 2.02 -18.26 19.63
N VAL A 8 0.97 -18.77 18.99
CA VAL A 8 -0.07 -17.94 18.36
C VAL A 8 -1.36 -18.00 19.18
N TYR A 9 -1.89 -16.83 19.53
CA TYR A 9 -3.05 -16.71 20.44
C TYR A 9 -4.29 -16.10 19.76
N GLY A 10 -4.12 -15.52 18.56
CA GLY A 10 -5.16 -14.76 17.85
C GLY A 10 -5.50 -15.33 16.48
N THR A 11 -5.51 -14.47 15.47
CA THR A 11 -5.97 -14.75 14.10
C THR A 11 -5.12 -15.74 13.30
N LEU A 12 -3.95 -16.12 13.83
CA LEU A 12 -3.05 -17.12 13.23
C LEU A 12 -3.41 -18.57 13.63
N LYS A 13 -4.26 -18.76 14.65
CA LYS A 13 -4.68 -20.09 15.10
C LYS A 13 -5.42 -20.86 14.00
N SER A 14 -5.41 -22.19 14.04
CA SER A 14 -6.14 -23.05 13.11
C SER A 14 -7.63 -22.68 13.04
N GLY A 15 -8.15 -22.57 11.83
CA GLY A 15 -9.54 -22.17 11.57
C GLY A 15 -9.80 -20.66 11.55
N HIS A 16 -8.76 -19.84 11.68
CA HIS A 16 -8.86 -18.37 11.63
C HIS A 16 -8.29 -17.78 10.33
N THR A 17 -8.65 -16.50 10.05
CA THR A 17 -8.40 -15.83 8.76
C THR A 17 -6.95 -15.85 8.30
N ASN A 18 -5.98 -15.76 9.21
CA ASN A 18 -4.55 -15.69 8.84
C ASN A 18 -3.84 -17.04 8.94
N HIS A 19 -4.56 -18.14 9.20
CA HIS A 19 -3.94 -19.46 9.33
C HIS A 19 -3.22 -19.91 8.06
N SER A 20 -3.70 -19.49 6.89
CA SER A 20 -3.04 -19.73 5.60
C SER A 20 -1.61 -19.18 5.55
N VAL A 21 -1.28 -18.13 6.31
CA VAL A 21 0.09 -17.64 6.41
C VAL A 21 1.00 -18.65 7.10
N LEU A 22 0.50 -19.43 8.06
CA LEU A 22 1.26 -20.53 8.65
C LEU A 22 1.33 -21.73 7.71
N THR A 23 0.23 -22.09 7.04
CA THR A 23 0.13 -23.36 6.30
C THR A 23 0.61 -23.30 4.84
N GLU A 24 0.41 -22.17 4.16
CA GLU A 24 0.56 -22.04 2.70
C GLU A 24 1.72 -21.13 2.28
N SER A 25 2.24 -20.29 3.19
CA SER A 25 3.42 -19.47 2.88
C SER A 25 4.71 -20.30 2.85
N GLU A 26 5.75 -19.73 2.24
CA GLU A 26 7.09 -20.31 2.19
C GLU A 26 7.65 -20.62 3.59
N GLY A 27 8.38 -21.74 3.71
CA GLY A 27 8.99 -22.21 4.96
C GLY A 27 8.25 -23.38 5.61
N LYS A 28 8.96 -24.11 6.47
CA LYS A 28 8.44 -25.26 7.22
C LYS A 28 7.78 -24.81 8.51
N HIS A 29 6.72 -25.52 8.86
CA HIS A 29 6.02 -25.35 10.13
C HIS A 29 5.55 -26.71 10.65
N ARG A 30 5.37 -26.84 11.96
CA ARG A 30 4.81 -28.02 12.63
C ARG A 30 4.05 -27.60 13.88
N LEU A 31 2.78 -27.98 13.99
CA LEU A 31 2.01 -27.80 15.22
C LEU A 31 2.52 -28.77 16.29
N LEU A 32 2.88 -28.24 17.46
CA LEU A 32 3.28 -29.02 18.64
C LEU A 32 2.09 -29.29 19.58
N GLY A 33 1.06 -28.44 19.52
CA GLY A 33 -0.20 -28.60 20.27
C GLY A 33 -0.67 -27.31 20.93
N LEU A 34 -1.67 -27.41 21.79
CA LEU A 34 -2.13 -26.30 22.61
C LEU A 34 -1.11 -25.99 23.72
N ALA A 35 -0.89 -24.70 23.96
CA ALA A 35 0.00 -24.22 24.99
C ALA A 35 -0.56 -22.98 25.69
N GLU A 36 -0.06 -22.71 26.88
CA GLU A 36 -0.47 -21.57 27.72
C GLU A 36 0.77 -20.81 28.20
N THR A 37 0.71 -19.47 28.26
CA THR A 37 1.78 -18.67 28.86
C THR A 37 1.94 -18.96 30.35
N MET A 38 3.19 -19.01 30.85
CA MET A 38 3.44 -19.20 32.28
C MET A 38 3.11 -17.96 33.10
N SER A 39 3.34 -16.78 32.52
CA SER A 39 2.97 -15.49 33.12
C SER A 39 1.63 -15.02 32.57
N PRO A 40 0.81 -14.35 33.38
CA PRO A 40 -0.40 -13.72 32.88
C PRO A 40 -0.07 -12.46 32.08
N PHE A 41 -0.88 -12.20 31.05
CA PHE A 41 -0.84 -11.01 30.21
C PHE A 41 -2.27 -10.52 29.88
N PRO A 42 -2.46 -9.21 29.61
CA PRO A 42 -3.73 -8.70 29.10
C PRO A 42 -3.90 -9.07 27.63
N LEU A 43 -4.77 -10.05 27.35
CA LEU A 43 -5.31 -10.28 26.01
C LEU A 43 -6.65 -9.57 25.90
N VAL A 44 -6.78 -8.61 24.99
CA VAL A 44 -8.01 -7.84 24.79
C VAL A 44 -8.43 -7.81 23.33
N VAL A 45 -9.71 -7.62 23.07
CA VAL A 45 -10.24 -7.37 21.72
C VAL A 45 -10.63 -5.91 21.60
N GLY A 46 -9.97 -5.21 20.67
CA GLY A 46 -10.05 -3.77 20.52
C GLY A 46 -10.43 -3.31 19.12
N THR A 47 -10.57 -1.98 18.97
CA THR A 47 -10.84 -1.23 17.73
C THR A 47 -12.15 -1.59 17.00
N ALA A 48 -12.44 -0.87 15.92
CA ALA A 48 -13.59 -1.15 15.06
C ALA A 48 -13.47 -2.51 14.34
N LEU A 49 -12.27 -3.10 14.29
CA LEU A 49 -11.98 -4.33 13.55
C LEU A 49 -12.00 -5.60 14.42
N ASN A 50 -12.30 -5.46 15.72
CA ASN A 50 -12.34 -6.56 16.70
C ASN A 50 -11.12 -7.49 16.59
N ILE A 51 -9.93 -6.89 16.62
CA ILE A 51 -8.67 -7.61 16.53
C ILE A 51 -8.22 -7.99 17.95
N PRO A 52 -7.71 -9.22 18.17
CA PRO A 52 -7.08 -9.58 19.45
C PRO A 52 -5.70 -8.94 19.57
N PHE A 53 -5.43 -8.29 20.70
CA PHE A 53 -4.16 -7.68 21.05
C PHE A 53 -3.66 -8.25 22.37
N LEU A 54 -2.44 -8.79 22.38
CA LEU A 54 -1.76 -9.18 23.60
C LEU A 54 -0.81 -8.06 24.03
N LEU A 55 -1.07 -7.46 25.18
CA LEU A 55 -0.29 -6.31 25.68
C LEU A 55 0.91 -6.80 26.49
N TYR A 56 2.07 -6.17 26.31
CA TYR A 56 3.26 -6.53 27.09
C TYR A 56 3.22 -5.91 28.50
N ASP A 57 2.29 -6.38 29.32
CA ASP A 57 2.14 -6.03 30.74
C ASP A 57 2.19 -7.30 31.60
N ARG A 58 3.41 -7.82 31.75
CA ARG A 58 3.64 -9.12 32.41
C ARG A 58 3.16 -9.09 33.86
N GLY A 59 2.32 -10.06 34.23
CA GLY A 59 1.76 -10.15 35.58
C GLY A 59 0.30 -9.72 35.68
N GLN A 60 -0.22 -9.06 34.64
CA GLN A 60 -1.61 -8.60 34.57
C GLN A 60 -2.47 -9.50 33.68
N GLY A 61 -3.79 -9.51 33.87
CA GLY A 61 -4.70 -10.30 33.04
C GLY A 61 -4.66 -11.80 33.34
N HIS A 62 -4.56 -12.63 32.31
CA HIS A 62 -4.68 -14.08 32.41
C HIS A 62 -3.51 -14.78 31.75
N LYS A 63 -3.27 -16.03 32.15
CA LYS A 63 -2.43 -16.91 31.34
C LYS A 63 -3.14 -17.16 30.01
N VAL A 64 -2.41 -16.99 28.92
CA VAL A 64 -3.01 -16.92 27.59
C VAL A 64 -2.82 -18.24 26.87
N GLU A 65 -3.93 -18.85 26.47
CA GLU A 65 -3.96 -20.06 25.69
C GLU A 65 -3.80 -19.77 24.18
N GLY A 66 -3.00 -20.60 23.52
CA GLY A 66 -2.73 -20.52 22.10
C GLY A 66 -2.28 -21.85 21.51
N GLU A 67 -1.87 -21.80 20.26
CA GLU A 67 -1.27 -22.93 19.55
C GLU A 67 0.23 -22.73 19.44
N LEU A 68 0.99 -23.75 19.81
CA LEU A 68 2.45 -23.72 19.75
C LEU A 68 2.91 -24.36 18.45
N TYR A 69 3.62 -23.59 17.62
CA TYR A 69 4.22 -24.06 16.39
C TYR A 69 5.73 -24.08 16.49
N GLU A 70 6.35 -24.99 15.78
CA GLU A 70 7.76 -24.95 15.42
C GLU A 70 7.88 -24.50 13.96
N VAL A 71 8.68 -23.47 13.70
CA VAL A 71 8.83 -22.85 12.37
C VAL A 71 10.30 -22.63 12.03
N ASP A 72 10.63 -22.61 10.74
CA ASP A 72 11.98 -22.25 10.31
C ASP A 72 12.21 -20.75 10.15
N ASP A 73 13.44 -20.35 9.85
CA ASP A 73 13.83 -18.95 9.68
C ASP A 73 13.00 -18.23 8.61
N ALA A 74 12.69 -18.92 7.49
CA ALA A 74 11.91 -18.35 6.39
C ALA A 74 10.46 -18.07 6.82
N LYS A 75 9.83 -19.05 7.50
CA LYS A 75 8.48 -18.92 8.04
C LYS A 75 8.42 -17.84 9.12
N LEU A 76 9.42 -17.79 10.01
CA LEU A 76 9.50 -16.77 11.06
C LEU A 76 9.57 -15.36 10.47
N ALA A 77 10.36 -15.15 9.40
CA ALA A 77 10.42 -13.87 8.70
C ALA A 77 9.08 -13.46 8.07
N ARG A 78 8.28 -14.43 7.58
CA ARG A 78 6.92 -14.17 7.08
C ARG A 78 5.95 -13.76 8.20
N LEU A 79 6.08 -14.39 9.37
CA LEU A 79 5.30 -14.00 10.55
C LEU A 79 5.70 -12.59 11.02
N ASP A 80 6.99 -12.29 11.07
CA ASP A 80 7.48 -10.94 11.41
C ASP A 80 6.91 -9.90 10.44
N ALA A 81 6.86 -10.19 9.12
CA ALA A 81 6.28 -9.29 8.13
C ALA A 81 4.76 -9.11 8.30
N LEU A 82 4.02 -10.18 8.61
CA LEU A 82 2.57 -10.13 8.84
C LEU A 82 2.24 -9.29 10.08
N GLU A 83 2.94 -9.56 11.19
CA GLU A 83 2.74 -8.88 12.48
C GLU A 83 3.40 -7.48 12.50
N LYS A 84 4.07 -7.10 11.40
CA LYS A 84 4.82 -5.84 11.26
C LYS A 84 5.83 -5.65 12.39
N HIS A 85 6.53 -6.72 12.74
CA HIS A 85 7.58 -6.72 13.73
C HIS A 85 8.82 -5.96 13.22
N PRO A 86 9.48 -5.11 14.04
CA PRO A 86 9.18 -4.73 15.44
C PRO A 86 8.34 -3.45 15.59
N VAL A 87 7.66 -3.00 14.53
CA VAL A 87 6.98 -1.70 14.50
C VAL A 87 5.63 -1.74 15.23
N PHE A 88 4.76 -2.70 14.89
CA PHE A 88 3.44 -2.81 15.52
C PHE A 88 3.43 -3.82 16.66
N TYR A 89 3.82 -5.07 16.36
CA TYR A 89 4.06 -6.09 17.36
C TYR A 89 5.55 -6.29 17.59
N GLU A 90 5.93 -6.48 18.84
CA GLU A 90 7.26 -6.91 19.23
C GLU A 90 7.21 -8.36 19.69
N ARG A 91 7.94 -9.27 19.01
CA ARG A 91 8.09 -10.62 19.52
C ARG A 91 9.03 -10.63 20.73
N LYS A 92 8.62 -11.31 21.78
CA LYS A 92 9.44 -11.53 22.98
C LYS A 92 9.45 -13.01 23.33
N MET A 93 10.58 -13.48 23.87
CA MET A 93 10.72 -14.87 24.28
C MET A 93 10.04 -15.04 25.63
N GLU A 94 9.06 -15.93 25.71
CA GLU A 94 8.35 -16.22 26.95
C GLU A 94 8.28 -17.72 27.21
N LYS A 95 8.14 -18.05 28.49
CA LYS A 95 7.95 -19.43 28.92
C LYS A 95 6.47 -19.81 28.80
N VAL A 96 6.23 -20.99 28.26
CA VAL A 96 4.89 -21.55 28.03
C VAL A 96 4.84 -23.00 28.49
N TYR A 97 3.66 -23.49 28.85
CA TYR A 97 3.40 -24.91 29.09
C TYR A 97 2.66 -25.52 27.91
N ILE A 98 3.14 -26.67 27.42
CA ILE A 98 2.38 -27.46 26.46
C ILE A 98 1.30 -28.24 27.24
N LEU A 99 0.03 -27.98 26.95
CA LEU A 99 -1.09 -28.43 27.81
C LEU A 99 -1.21 -29.95 27.94
N HIS A 100 -0.87 -30.71 26.91
CA HIS A 100 -1.06 -32.17 26.91
C HIS A 100 0.02 -32.94 27.68
N CYS A 101 1.22 -32.37 27.85
CA CYS A 101 2.34 -33.01 28.56
C CYS A 101 2.84 -32.21 29.76
N ASN A 102 2.28 -31.02 30.02
CA ASN A 102 2.69 -30.09 31.07
C ASN A 102 4.21 -29.77 31.05
N GLU A 103 4.80 -29.78 29.86
CA GLU A 103 6.23 -29.54 29.66
C GLU A 103 6.47 -28.04 29.46
N PRO A 104 7.34 -27.40 30.27
CA PRO A 104 7.72 -26.01 30.07
C PRO A 104 8.66 -25.88 28.86
N THR A 105 8.42 -24.89 28.02
CA THR A 105 9.31 -24.54 26.92
C THR A 105 9.35 -23.04 26.70
N GLU A 106 10.30 -22.57 25.89
CA GLU A 106 10.39 -21.16 25.49
C GLU A 106 9.85 -21.00 24.07
N ALA A 107 9.08 -19.94 23.86
CA ALA A 107 8.49 -19.62 22.56
C ALA A 107 8.47 -18.10 22.34
N TRP A 108 8.62 -17.69 21.09
CA TRP A 108 8.34 -16.33 20.66
C TRP A 108 6.84 -16.05 20.72
N VAL A 109 6.47 -14.92 21.31
CA VAL A 109 5.10 -14.44 21.39
C VAL A 109 5.09 -12.97 20.95
N TYR A 110 4.18 -12.60 20.06
CA TYR A 110 4.03 -11.23 19.58
C TYR A 110 3.20 -10.40 20.55
N PHE A 111 3.72 -9.26 20.98
CA PHE A 111 3.04 -8.34 21.90
C PHE A 111 2.92 -6.94 21.33
N ILE A 112 1.88 -6.20 21.73
CA ILE A 112 1.85 -4.75 21.59
C ILE A 112 2.71 -4.16 22.72
N PRO A 113 3.83 -3.47 22.39
CA PRO A 113 4.76 -2.98 23.40
C PRO A 113 4.29 -1.70 24.10
N LYS A 114 3.45 -0.90 23.44
CA LYS A 114 2.92 0.38 23.94
C LYS A 114 1.48 0.57 23.49
N TRP A 115 0.65 1.13 24.36
CA TRP A 115 -0.75 1.45 24.08
C TRP A 115 -1.18 2.69 24.88
N THR A 116 -2.36 3.23 24.56
CA THR A 116 -2.98 4.32 25.31
C THR A 116 -3.95 3.80 26.37
N ASP A 117 -4.15 4.55 27.46
CA ASP A 117 -5.15 4.21 28.47
C ASP A 117 -6.58 4.19 27.88
N ASP A 118 -6.86 5.10 26.94
CA ASP A 118 -8.13 5.19 26.22
C ASP A 118 -8.42 3.92 25.40
N PHE A 119 -7.40 3.37 24.72
CA PHE A 119 -7.49 2.09 24.03
C PHE A 119 -7.91 0.96 24.96
N LEU A 120 -7.23 0.83 26.10
CA LEU A 120 -7.49 -0.23 27.06
C LEU A 120 -8.90 -0.10 27.64
N ALA A 121 -9.33 1.12 27.97
CA ALA A 121 -10.67 1.40 28.50
C ALA A 121 -11.80 1.07 27.51
N LYS A 122 -11.56 1.20 26.20
CA LYS A 122 -12.53 0.89 25.11
C LYS A 122 -12.43 -0.55 24.60
N SER A 123 -11.47 -1.32 25.10
CA SER A 123 -11.28 -2.72 24.71
C SER A 123 -12.24 -3.65 25.47
N SER A 124 -12.31 -4.91 25.05
CA SER A 124 -13.05 -5.93 25.80
C SER A 124 -12.47 -6.13 27.19
N ALA A 125 -13.18 -6.91 28.03
CA ALA A 125 -12.56 -7.54 29.18
C ALA A 125 -11.31 -8.34 28.76
N MET A 126 -10.37 -8.49 29.70
CA MET A 126 -9.19 -9.32 29.50
C MET A 126 -9.62 -10.79 29.38
N LEU A 127 -9.04 -11.48 28.41
CA LEU A 127 -9.40 -12.85 28.02
C LEU A 127 -8.26 -13.80 28.36
N ALA A 128 -8.59 -15.07 28.63
CA ALA A 128 -7.61 -16.15 28.67
C ALA A 128 -7.39 -16.78 27.29
N PHE A 129 -8.36 -16.68 26.38
CA PHE A 129 -8.28 -17.18 25.01
C PHE A 129 -9.13 -16.33 24.06
N TYR A 130 -8.72 -16.26 22.79
CA TYR A 130 -9.50 -15.60 21.73
C TYR A 130 -10.27 -16.62 20.88
N ARG A 131 -11.52 -16.26 20.56
CA ARG A 131 -12.37 -16.91 19.55
C ARG A 131 -13.00 -15.85 18.65
N GLU A 132 -13.01 -16.13 17.36
CA GLU A 132 -13.55 -15.22 16.34
C GLU A 132 -15.08 -15.18 16.34
N THR A 133 -15.74 -16.15 16.97
CA THR A 133 -17.19 -16.24 17.13
C THR A 133 -17.79 -15.23 18.11
N GLY A 134 -16.98 -14.40 18.77
CA GLY A 134 -17.47 -13.42 19.74
C GLY A 134 -17.54 -13.93 21.18
N GLU A 135 -17.34 -15.23 21.38
CA GLU A 135 -17.51 -15.90 22.67
C GLU A 135 -16.50 -15.35 23.69
N GLY A 136 -17.02 -14.82 24.80
CA GLY A 136 -16.23 -14.30 25.92
C GLY A 136 -15.90 -12.80 25.86
N HIS A 137 -16.02 -12.13 24.71
CA HIS A 137 -15.65 -10.70 24.60
C HIS A 137 -16.82 -9.74 24.31
N ASN A 138 -18.03 -10.24 24.04
CA ASN A 138 -19.28 -9.47 23.89
C ASN A 138 -19.20 -8.28 22.89
N ARG A 139 -18.31 -8.34 21.90
CA ARG A 139 -18.25 -7.34 20.81
C ARG A 139 -19.01 -7.87 19.59
N PRO A 140 -19.71 -7.00 18.83
CA PRO A 140 -20.48 -7.43 17.67
C PRO A 140 -19.57 -8.07 16.61
N LEU A 141 -19.98 -9.20 16.04
CA LEU A 141 -19.28 -9.82 14.93
C LEU A 141 -19.19 -8.83 13.77
N LEU A 142 -18.04 -8.79 13.08
CA LEU A 142 -17.94 -8.05 11.82
C LEU A 142 -18.89 -8.72 10.82
N ASN A 143 -20.05 -8.11 10.57
CA ASN A 143 -21.10 -8.62 9.69
C ASN A 143 -20.58 -8.69 8.24
N GLY A 144 -19.97 -9.82 7.86
CA GLY A 144 -19.70 -10.19 6.47
C GLY A 144 -18.71 -9.31 5.68
N ARG A 145 -18.15 -8.24 6.27
CA ARG A 145 -17.09 -7.45 5.63
C ARG A 145 -15.79 -8.25 5.72
N ALA A 146 -15.33 -8.81 4.60
CA ALA A 146 -14.05 -9.50 4.55
C ALA A 146 -12.95 -8.55 5.03
N ARG A 147 -12.09 -8.98 5.96
CA ARG A 147 -10.94 -8.18 6.44
C ARG A 147 -10.02 -7.71 5.30
N GLU A 148 -10.05 -8.40 4.16
CA GLU A 148 -9.39 -7.99 2.91
C GLU A 148 -9.87 -6.62 2.37
N SER A 149 -11.05 -6.16 2.78
CA SER A 149 -11.61 -4.85 2.42
C SER A 149 -11.14 -3.70 3.33
N ILE A 150 -10.33 -3.98 4.36
CA ILE A 150 -9.73 -2.94 5.22
C ILE A 150 -8.88 -2.02 4.34
N THR A 151 -9.25 -0.75 4.33
CA THR A 151 -8.50 0.31 3.66
C THR A 151 -7.21 0.63 4.42
N PRO A 152 -6.16 1.15 3.77
CA PRO A 152 -4.98 1.65 4.46
C PRO A 152 -5.30 2.69 5.52
N GLU A 153 -6.35 3.51 5.32
CA GLU A 153 -6.84 4.50 6.27
C GLU A 153 -7.43 3.83 7.52
N GLU A 154 -8.32 2.84 7.37
CA GLU A 154 -8.85 2.04 8.49
C GLU A 154 -7.72 1.29 9.21
N GLY A 155 -6.76 0.76 8.45
CA GLY A 155 -5.55 0.14 8.99
C GLY A 155 -4.71 1.13 9.81
N ARG A 156 -4.48 2.34 9.29
CA ARG A 156 -3.76 3.44 9.97
C ARG A 156 -4.50 3.88 11.24
N GLN A 157 -5.82 3.92 11.21
CA GLN A 157 -6.64 4.27 12.36
C GLN A 157 -6.45 3.29 13.52
N VAL A 158 -6.25 2.00 13.26
CA VAL A 158 -5.92 1.02 14.31
C VAL A 158 -4.66 1.40 15.08
N TYR A 159 -3.62 1.92 14.41
CA TYR A 159 -2.40 2.37 15.09
C TYR A 159 -2.67 3.55 16.00
N ILE A 160 -3.44 4.53 15.52
CA ILE A 160 -3.81 5.71 16.29
C ILE A 160 -4.68 5.29 17.48
N ASP A 161 -5.66 4.41 17.27
CA ASP A 161 -6.53 3.92 18.32
C ASP A 161 -5.74 3.19 19.41
N VAL A 162 -4.78 2.33 19.03
CA VAL A 162 -4.01 1.51 19.96
C VAL A 162 -2.90 2.32 20.63
N MET A 163 -2.04 2.97 19.84
CA MET A 163 -0.79 3.60 20.28
C MET A 163 -0.89 5.13 20.43
N GLY A 164 -1.99 5.76 20.02
CA GLY A 164 -2.18 7.21 20.05
C GLY A 164 -1.48 7.96 18.91
N HIS A 165 -0.67 7.27 18.11
CA HIS A 165 0.09 7.82 16.99
C HIS A 165 0.37 6.72 15.96
N VAL A 166 0.81 7.11 14.77
CA VAL A 166 1.32 6.19 13.77
C VAL A 166 2.83 6.00 14.01
N PRO A 167 3.33 4.76 14.16
CA PRO A 167 4.76 4.52 14.39
C PRO A 167 5.65 5.08 13.28
N GLU A 168 6.83 5.56 13.66
CA GLU A 168 7.87 5.98 12.71
C GLU A 168 8.30 4.80 11.82
N GLY A 169 8.48 5.07 10.53
CA GLY A 169 8.84 4.05 9.53
C GLY A 169 7.65 3.33 8.88
N MET A 170 6.41 3.66 9.26
CA MET A 170 5.23 3.17 8.54
C MET A 170 5.05 3.96 7.22
N PRO A 171 5.02 3.30 6.05
CA PRO A 171 4.87 4.01 4.78
C PRO A 171 3.50 4.70 4.71
N ASN A 172 3.47 5.97 4.30
CA ASN A 172 2.21 6.59 3.94
C ASN A 172 1.74 5.98 2.61
N MET A 173 0.45 5.66 2.54
CA MET A 173 -0.17 5.15 1.32
C MET A 173 -0.91 6.28 0.63
N HIS A 174 -0.76 6.35 -0.68
CA HIS A 174 -1.33 7.37 -1.55
C HIS A 174 -2.19 6.68 -2.61
N ARG A 175 -3.38 7.23 -2.88
CA ARG A 175 -4.18 6.81 -4.02
C ARG A 175 -3.66 7.53 -5.27
N VAL A 176 -3.36 6.77 -6.32
CA VAL A 176 -2.91 7.28 -7.61
C VAL A 176 -3.81 6.70 -8.70
N PHE A 177 -4.36 7.58 -9.52
CA PHE A 177 -5.13 7.24 -10.70
C PHE A 177 -4.23 7.31 -11.94
N VAL A 178 -4.17 6.20 -12.68
CA VAL A 178 -3.39 6.10 -13.92
C VAL A 178 -4.33 5.93 -15.12
N TYR A 179 -4.16 6.78 -16.12
CA TYR A 179 -5.00 6.79 -17.34
C TYR A 179 -4.25 6.33 -18.60
N GLY A 180 -2.92 6.42 -18.58
CA GLY A 180 -2.05 6.26 -19.74
C GLY A 180 -1.25 4.97 -19.73
N THR A 181 0.06 5.11 -19.92
CA THR A 181 1.02 4.03 -20.15
C THR A 181 1.32 3.16 -18.92
N LEU A 182 0.92 3.63 -17.73
CA LEU A 182 1.05 2.91 -16.46
C LEU A 182 -0.09 1.92 -16.19
N LYS A 183 -1.17 1.91 -17.00
CA LYS A 183 -2.26 0.94 -16.83
C LYS A 183 -1.81 -0.48 -17.11
N LYS A 184 -2.50 -1.47 -16.55
CA LYS A 184 -2.24 -2.88 -16.80
C LYS A 184 -2.30 -3.20 -18.31
N GLY A 185 -1.28 -3.88 -18.81
CA GLY A 185 -1.14 -4.21 -20.24
C GLY A 185 -0.63 -3.07 -21.12
N GLN A 186 -0.31 -1.90 -20.54
CA GLN A 186 0.34 -0.80 -21.25
C GLN A 186 1.87 -0.81 -21.02
N PRO A 187 2.66 -0.13 -21.87
CA PRO A 187 4.11 -0.31 -21.94
C PRO A 187 4.87 -0.03 -20.64
N ASN A 188 4.43 0.92 -19.81
CA ASN A 188 5.13 1.30 -18.58
C ASN A 188 4.59 0.59 -17.32
N TYR A 189 3.70 -0.40 -17.45
CA TYR A 189 3.14 -1.11 -16.29
C TYR A 189 4.23 -1.76 -15.41
N PHE A 190 5.37 -2.16 -16.00
CA PHE A 190 6.51 -2.69 -15.24
C PHE A 190 7.02 -1.71 -14.18
N VAL A 191 6.88 -0.38 -14.37
CA VAL A 191 7.24 0.61 -13.36
C VAL A 191 6.37 0.44 -12.11
N MET A 192 5.07 0.16 -12.29
CA MET A 192 4.19 -0.16 -11.17
C MET A 192 4.57 -1.50 -10.54
N SER A 193 4.73 -2.56 -11.35
CA SER A 193 4.81 -3.95 -10.86
C SER A 193 6.18 -4.45 -10.43
N GLU A 194 7.27 -3.92 -10.97
CA GLU A 194 8.63 -4.48 -10.82
C GLU A 194 9.61 -3.57 -10.08
N THR A 195 9.32 -2.28 -9.96
CA THR A 195 10.19 -1.36 -9.21
C THR A 195 9.92 -1.41 -7.70
N GLU A 196 10.81 -0.82 -6.93
CA GLU A 196 10.74 -0.78 -5.48
C GLU A 196 9.49 -0.02 -4.96
N GLY A 197 9.12 -0.29 -3.71
CA GLY A 197 7.91 0.26 -3.09
C GLY A 197 6.68 -0.64 -3.32
N SER A 198 5.72 -0.53 -2.41
CA SER A 198 4.49 -1.30 -2.41
C SER A 198 3.41 -0.63 -3.26
N PHE A 199 2.61 -1.46 -3.92
CA PHE A 199 1.41 -1.01 -4.63
C PHE A 199 0.27 -2.04 -4.46
N ARG A 200 -0.97 -1.57 -4.51
CA ARG A 200 -2.17 -2.40 -4.44
C ARG A 200 -3.21 -1.91 -5.45
N PRO A 201 -3.67 -2.74 -6.40
CA PRO A 201 -4.75 -2.35 -7.31
C PRO A 201 -6.07 -2.21 -6.54
N ARG A 202 -6.85 -1.18 -6.87
CA ARG A 202 -8.19 -0.93 -6.31
C ARG A 202 -9.32 -1.18 -7.29
N GLY A 203 -9.02 -1.19 -8.58
CA GLY A 203 -9.99 -1.41 -9.66
C GLY A 203 -9.96 -0.30 -10.70
N THR A 204 -10.89 -0.38 -11.65
CA THR A 204 -11.07 0.66 -12.67
C THR A 204 -11.95 1.79 -12.12
N ALA A 205 -11.70 2.99 -12.62
CA ALA A 205 -12.41 4.19 -12.22
C ALA A 205 -12.47 5.19 -13.38
N ARG A 206 -13.33 6.18 -13.25
CA ARG A 206 -13.41 7.34 -14.14
C ARG A 206 -13.40 8.65 -13.37
N SER A 207 -12.81 9.69 -13.95
CA SER A 207 -12.82 11.02 -13.34
C SER A 207 -14.24 11.56 -13.19
N VAL A 208 -14.54 12.22 -12.07
CA VAL A 208 -15.81 12.91 -11.87
C VAL A 208 -15.95 14.07 -12.85
N SER A 209 -14.90 14.89 -12.94
CA SER A 209 -14.82 16.00 -13.88
C SER A 209 -14.32 15.53 -15.25
N ALA A 210 -14.77 16.18 -16.31
CA ALA A 210 -14.22 15.97 -17.65
C ALA A 210 -12.83 16.61 -17.76
N PHE A 211 -11.94 15.95 -18.49
CA PHE A 211 -10.65 16.52 -18.90
C PHE A 211 -10.34 16.16 -20.37
N PRO A 212 -9.63 17.02 -21.11
CA PRO A 212 -9.11 16.65 -22.41
C PRO A 212 -7.96 15.65 -22.22
N LEU A 213 -8.19 14.40 -22.60
CA LEU A 213 -7.15 13.39 -22.81
C LEU A 213 -6.82 13.34 -24.30
N VAL A 214 -5.56 13.56 -24.65
CA VAL A 214 -5.07 13.55 -26.04
C VAL A 214 -3.79 12.73 -26.17
N VAL A 215 -3.51 12.22 -27.36
CA VAL A 215 -2.23 11.57 -27.68
C VAL A 215 -1.42 12.52 -28.57
N GLY A 216 -0.31 13.02 -28.03
CA GLY A 216 0.54 14.02 -28.68
C GLY A 216 1.98 13.55 -28.83
N THR A 217 2.79 14.46 -29.38
CA THR A 217 4.22 14.29 -29.70
C THR A 217 4.54 13.22 -30.73
N GLN A 218 5.75 13.27 -31.28
CA GLN A 218 6.28 12.21 -32.15
C GLN A 218 6.35 10.82 -31.48
N PHE A 219 6.22 10.77 -30.14
CA PHE A 219 6.28 9.52 -29.37
C PHE A 219 4.93 8.98 -28.91
N ASN A 220 3.83 9.63 -29.32
CA ASN A 220 2.46 9.19 -29.05
C ASN A 220 2.18 9.05 -27.55
N ILE A 221 2.55 10.07 -26.77
CA ILE A 221 2.37 10.11 -25.33
C ILE A 221 0.92 10.54 -25.01
N PRO A 222 0.23 9.85 -24.08
CA PRO A 222 -1.07 10.32 -23.59
C PRO A 222 -0.91 11.46 -22.59
N PHE A 223 -1.65 12.55 -22.79
CA PHE A 223 -1.67 13.73 -21.92
C PHE A 223 -3.08 14.02 -21.44
N VAL A 224 -3.28 14.12 -20.12
CA VAL A 224 -4.44 14.81 -19.54
C VAL A 224 -4.08 16.27 -19.33
N LEU A 225 -4.83 17.18 -19.97
CA LEU A 225 -4.61 18.63 -19.87
C LEU A 225 -5.34 19.21 -18.67
N ALA A 226 -4.74 20.21 -18.03
CA ALA A 226 -5.33 20.95 -16.91
C ALA A 226 -6.50 21.89 -17.29
N LYS A 227 -7.47 21.39 -18.05
CA LYS A 227 -8.69 22.08 -18.47
C LYS A 227 -9.92 21.36 -17.91
N LYS A 228 -10.11 21.46 -16.60
CA LYS A 228 -11.21 20.82 -15.89
C LYS A 228 -12.57 21.28 -16.43
N GLY A 229 -13.45 20.32 -16.72
CA GLY A 229 -14.77 20.56 -17.30
C GLY A 229 -14.80 20.54 -18.83
N GLU A 230 -13.66 20.41 -19.50
CA GLU A 230 -13.58 20.20 -20.95
C GLU A 230 -13.27 18.74 -21.29
N GLY A 231 -13.66 18.28 -22.48
CA GLY A 231 -13.34 16.93 -22.95
C GLY A 231 -14.30 15.90 -22.37
N GLU A 232 -13.76 14.75 -21.96
CA GLU A 232 -14.54 13.59 -21.55
C GLU A 232 -14.16 13.17 -20.12
N GLN A 233 -14.98 12.32 -19.50
CA GLN A 233 -14.54 11.63 -18.29
C GLN A 233 -13.44 10.64 -18.64
N VAL A 234 -12.28 10.78 -17.97
CA VAL A 234 -11.10 9.97 -18.25
C VAL A 234 -11.21 8.66 -17.51
N HIS A 235 -11.16 7.55 -18.24
CA HIS A 235 -11.15 6.20 -17.70
C HIS A 235 -9.73 5.70 -17.44
N GLY A 236 -9.55 5.02 -16.32
CA GLY A 236 -8.26 4.51 -15.90
C GLY A 236 -8.36 3.51 -14.75
N GLU A 237 -7.25 3.34 -14.06
CA GLU A 237 -7.10 2.39 -12.96
C GLU A 237 -6.62 3.13 -11.71
N LEU A 238 -7.15 2.74 -10.55
CA LEU A 238 -6.76 3.31 -9.28
C LEU A 238 -5.87 2.32 -8.51
N TYR A 239 -4.76 2.83 -7.99
CA TYR A 239 -3.79 2.10 -7.18
C TYR A 239 -3.58 2.79 -5.85
N GLU A 240 -3.30 2.02 -4.80
CA GLU A 240 -2.71 2.51 -3.56
C GLU A 240 -1.21 2.23 -3.59
N VAL A 241 -0.37 3.24 -3.38
CA VAL A 241 1.10 3.15 -3.46
C VAL A 241 1.76 3.77 -2.23
N ASP A 242 2.91 3.26 -1.79
CA ASP A 242 3.65 3.92 -0.71
C ASP A 242 4.46 5.15 -1.17
N ASP A 243 5.03 5.89 -0.21
CA ASP A 243 5.91 7.04 -0.46
C ASP A 243 7.06 6.72 -1.43
N ARG A 244 7.65 5.52 -1.36
CA ARG A 244 8.77 5.11 -2.22
C ARG A 244 8.31 4.91 -3.65
N LYS A 245 7.20 4.19 -3.85
CA LYS A 245 6.58 3.98 -5.16
C LYS A 245 6.11 5.30 -5.75
N LEU A 246 5.51 6.18 -4.94
CA LEU A 246 5.07 7.50 -5.36
C LEU A 246 6.24 8.36 -5.88
N ALA A 247 7.39 8.35 -5.20
CA ALA A 247 8.59 9.06 -5.66
C ALA A 247 9.13 8.52 -6.99
N ILE A 248 9.05 7.22 -7.23
CA ILE A 248 9.41 6.60 -8.52
C ILE A 248 8.47 7.07 -9.63
N LEU A 249 7.16 7.16 -9.35
CA LEU A 249 6.18 7.69 -10.30
C LEU A 249 6.42 9.19 -10.57
N ASP A 250 6.70 9.98 -9.54
CA ASP A 250 7.04 11.41 -9.68
C ASP A 250 8.27 11.58 -10.60
N ALA A 251 9.30 10.75 -10.44
CA ALA A 251 10.49 10.76 -11.29
C ALA A 251 10.22 10.29 -12.73
N LEU A 252 9.35 9.29 -12.92
CA LEU A 252 8.95 8.82 -14.25
C LEU A 252 8.25 9.93 -15.05
N GLU A 253 7.29 10.60 -14.41
CA GLU A 253 6.45 11.63 -15.00
C GLU A 253 7.12 13.02 -15.01
N ALA A 254 8.39 13.10 -14.61
CA ALA A 254 9.15 14.34 -14.47
C ALA A 254 8.39 15.42 -13.68
N HIS A 255 7.73 15.02 -12.59
CA HIS A 255 7.03 15.92 -11.68
C HIS A 255 8.02 16.81 -10.89
N PRO A 256 7.74 18.11 -10.70
CA PRO A 256 6.61 18.92 -11.19
C PRO A 256 6.89 19.67 -12.52
N ILE A 257 7.90 19.24 -13.28
CA ILE A 257 8.38 19.97 -14.47
C ILE A 257 7.47 19.72 -15.67
N LEU A 258 7.25 18.45 -16.05
CA LEU A 258 6.39 18.10 -17.19
C LEU A 258 4.95 17.91 -16.74
N TYR A 259 4.72 16.96 -15.84
CA TYR A 259 3.42 16.72 -15.23
C TYR A 259 3.38 17.24 -13.80
N GLU A 260 2.26 17.83 -13.41
CA GLU A 260 1.96 18.15 -12.03
C GLU A 260 1.00 17.12 -11.46
N ARG A 261 1.33 16.59 -10.28
CA ARG A 261 0.45 15.71 -9.52
C ARG A 261 -0.64 16.56 -8.87
N LYS A 262 -1.89 16.34 -9.27
CA LYS A 262 -3.08 17.04 -8.76
C LYS A 262 -4.04 16.05 -8.11
N LEU A 263 -4.72 16.52 -7.07
CA LEU A 263 -5.69 15.73 -6.34
C LEU A 263 -7.06 15.93 -6.97
N GLU A 264 -7.69 14.84 -7.40
CA GLU A 264 -8.96 14.86 -8.11
C GLU A 264 -9.90 13.75 -7.65
N GLN A 265 -11.18 13.88 -7.97
CA GLN A 265 -12.21 12.91 -7.60
C GLN A 265 -12.49 11.92 -8.73
N PHE A 266 -12.63 10.65 -8.35
CA PHE A 266 -12.85 9.52 -9.24
C PHE A 266 -14.00 8.65 -8.73
N VAL A 267 -14.82 8.15 -9.63
CA VAL A 267 -15.89 7.18 -9.34
C VAL A 267 -15.37 5.80 -9.69
N MET A 268 -15.34 4.90 -8.70
CA MET A 268 -15.00 3.48 -8.91
C MET A 268 -16.09 2.81 -9.75
N ASP A 269 -15.73 2.10 -10.83
CA ASP A 269 -16.72 1.56 -11.76
C ASP A 269 -17.60 0.47 -11.14
N GLU A 270 -17.02 -0.40 -10.30
CA GLU A 270 -17.73 -1.52 -9.69
C GLU A 270 -18.66 -1.10 -8.54
N SER A 271 -18.21 -0.17 -7.68
CA SER A 271 -18.93 0.19 -6.47
C SER A 271 -19.74 1.48 -6.58
N GLY A 272 -19.45 2.32 -7.58
CA GLY A 272 -20.00 3.68 -7.70
C GLY A 272 -19.52 4.65 -6.62
N VAL A 273 -18.61 4.22 -5.73
CA VAL A 273 -18.08 5.05 -4.66
C VAL A 273 -17.13 6.10 -5.24
N THR A 274 -17.32 7.34 -4.83
CA THR A 274 -16.39 8.43 -5.17
C THR A 274 -15.22 8.44 -4.18
N THR A 275 -14.01 8.53 -4.70
CA THR A 275 -12.77 8.60 -3.93
C THR A 275 -11.85 9.67 -4.49
N GLU A 276 -10.94 10.16 -3.67
CA GLU A 276 -9.95 11.15 -4.05
C GLU A 276 -8.61 10.43 -4.33
N ALA A 277 -7.95 10.83 -5.43
CA ALA A 277 -6.67 10.27 -5.83
C ALA A 277 -5.80 11.29 -6.57
N TRP A 278 -4.49 11.05 -6.55
CA TRP A 278 -3.52 11.80 -7.33
C TRP A 278 -3.59 11.40 -8.81
N ILE A 279 -3.53 12.39 -9.70
CA ILE A 279 -3.41 12.22 -11.15
C ILE A 279 -2.28 13.12 -11.66
N TYR A 280 -1.51 12.65 -12.64
CA TYR A 280 -0.49 13.45 -13.31
C TYR A 280 -1.10 14.21 -14.49
N ILE A 281 -1.11 15.55 -14.42
CA ILE A 281 -1.76 16.42 -15.42
C ILE A 281 -0.71 17.40 -15.94
N ILE A 282 -0.72 17.68 -17.24
CA ILE A 282 0.13 18.74 -17.81
C ILE A 282 -0.55 20.10 -17.70
N HIS A 283 0.20 21.11 -17.28
CA HIS A 283 -0.29 22.49 -17.05
C HIS A 283 0.30 23.53 -18.01
N LYS A 284 1.39 23.19 -18.68
CA LYS A 284 2.11 24.11 -19.58
C LYS A 284 2.37 23.41 -20.91
N TRP A 285 2.02 24.07 -21.99
CA TRP A 285 2.31 23.64 -23.36
C TRP A 285 2.32 24.87 -24.27
N LYS A 286 2.97 24.78 -25.43
CA LYS A 286 2.97 25.83 -26.47
C LYS A 286 1.62 25.89 -27.19
N GLU A 287 1.23 27.04 -27.73
CA GLU A 287 -0.12 27.26 -28.29
C GLU A 287 -0.51 26.27 -29.40
N ASP A 288 0.43 25.91 -30.28
CA ASP A 288 0.25 25.00 -31.42
C ASP A 288 0.40 23.51 -31.05
N PHE A 289 0.72 23.17 -29.80
CA PHE A 289 0.90 21.77 -29.36
C PHE A 289 -0.34 20.92 -29.65
N LEU A 290 -1.53 21.48 -29.41
CA LEU A 290 -2.80 20.77 -29.56
C LEU A 290 -3.14 20.48 -31.02
N ASP A 291 -2.62 21.26 -31.97
CA ASP A 291 -2.88 21.08 -33.40
C ASP A 291 -2.27 19.78 -33.94
N THR A 292 -1.26 19.24 -33.25
CA THR A 292 -0.56 18.00 -33.62
C THR A 292 -1.10 16.76 -32.89
N CYS A 293 -1.95 16.98 -31.89
CA CYS A 293 -2.50 15.93 -31.05
C CYS A 293 -3.62 15.15 -31.75
N SER A 294 -3.94 13.97 -31.21
CA SER A 294 -5.15 13.24 -31.58
C SER A 294 -6.42 14.00 -31.19
N ASP A 295 -7.57 13.53 -31.67
CA ASP A 295 -8.87 13.86 -31.07
C ASP A 295 -8.88 13.55 -29.58
N ARG A 296 -9.81 14.20 -28.87
CA ARG A 296 -10.05 13.98 -27.44
C ARG A 296 -10.57 12.56 -27.21
N LEU A 297 -9.98 11.87 -26.24
CA LEU A 297 -10.30 10.48 -25.89
C LEU A 297 -10.94 10.42 -24.51
N SER A 298 -11.77 9.40 -24.27
CA SER A 298 -12.23 9.04 -22.93
C SER A 298 -11.34 7.97 -22.28
N THR A 299 -10.60 7.20 -23.07
CA THR A 299 -9.66 6.17 -22.60
C THR A 299 -8.48 6.03 -23.55
N TYR A 300 -7.30 5.78 -23.00
CA TYR A 300 -6.07 5.53 -23.76
C TYR A 300 -5.79 4.03 -23.88
N SER A 301 -5.29 3.60 -25.04
CA SER A 301 -4.63 2.31 -25.25
C SER A 301 -3.57 2.47 -26.32
N THR A 302 -2.37 1.90 -26.14
CA THR A 302 -1.31 2.00 -27.15
C THR A 302 -1.78 1.56 -28.55
N ASP A 303 -2.57 0.48 -28.62
CA ASP A 303 -3.15 -0.06 -29.85
C ASP A 303 -4.58 0.46 -30.10
N GLY A 304 -4.89 1.65 -29.58
CA GLY A 304 -6.20 2.28 -29.68
C GLY A 304 -6.56 2.71 -31.10
N ALA A 305 -7.84 3.04 -31.29
CA ALA A 305 -8.39 3.50 -32.58
C ALA A 305 -7.73 4.78 -33.13
N HIS A 306 -6.93 5.48 -32.33
CA HIS A 306 -6.11 6.62 -32.78
C HIS A 306 -4.95 6.23 -33.70
N GLY A 307 -4.58 4.94 -33.81
CA GLY A 307 -3.54 4.47 -34.73
C GLY A 307 -2.13 4.99 -34.42
N ARG A 308 -1.90 5.37 -33.16
CA ARG A 308 -0.67 6.03 -32.67
C ARG A 308 -0.04 5.18 -31.55
N PRO A 309 0.75 4.15 -31.88
CA PRO A 309 1.38 3.28 -30.88
C PRO A 309 2.47 4.02 -30.10
N TYR A 310 2.52 3.82 -28.80
CA TYR A 310 3.53 4.40 -27.92
C TYR A 310 4.93 3.93 -28.29
N LEU A 311 5.86 4.88 -28.41
CA LEU A 311 7.28 4.61 -28.58
C LEU A 311 7.97 4.64 -27.22
N ASP A 312 8.68 3.58 -26.85
CA ASP A 312 9.33 3.46 -25.53
C ASP A 312 10.40 4.53 -25.28
N ARG A 313 10.53 4.97 -24.02
CA ARG A 313 11.45 6.03 -23.58
C ARG A 313 12.89 5.81 -24.04
N TYR A 314 13.39 4.57 -24.02
CA TYR A 314 14.76 4.28 -24.48
C TYR A 314 14.94 4.56 -25.98
N VAL A 315 13.91 4.28 -26.78
CA VAL A 315 13.90 4.59 -28.21
C VAL A 315 13.85 6.11 -28.42
N ARG A 316 13.11 6.85 -27.58
CA ARG A 316 13.05 8.32 -27.62
C ARG A 316 14.39 8.96 -27.33
N GLU A 317 15.04 8.56 -26.24
CA GLU A 317 16.33 9.13 -25.84
C GLU A 317 17.41 8.91 -26.91
N LYS A 318 17.27 7.84 -27.71
CA LYS A 318 18.13 7.60 -28.86
C LYS A 318 17.79 8.52 -30.04
N LEU A 319 16.50 8.64 -30.40
CA LEU A 319 16.04 9.50 -31.51
C LEU A 319 16.29 10.99 -31.24
N MET A 320 16.09 11.45 -30.00
CA MET A 320 16.27 12.87 -29.63
C MET A 320 17.74 13.31 -29.53
N LYS A 321 18.68 12.37 -29.32
CA LYS A 321 20.10 12.68 -29.45
C LYS A 321 20.49 13.02 -30.89
N ASP A 322 19.75 12.51 -31.86
CA ASP A 322 20.02 12.72 -33.28
C ASP A 322 19.34 14.00 -33.81
N GLU A 323 18.29 14.51 -33.15
CA GLU A 323 17.48 15.68 -33.60
C GLU A 323 17.79 17.01 -32.90
N GLU A 324 18.76 17.08 -31.98
CA GLU A 324 19.10 18.27 -31.16
C GLU A 324 17.89 18.94 -30.46
N THR A 325 16.76 18.24 -30.32
CA THR A 325 15.50 18.80 -29.79
C THR A 325 15.01 17.95 -28.62
N SER A 326 14.62 18.57 -27.51
CA SER A 326 14.13 17.86 -26.33
C SER A 326 12.61 17.75 -26.29
N LEU A 327 12.09 16.73 -25.58
CA LEU A 327 10.65 16.56 -25.35
C LEU A 327 10.04 17.81 -24.68
N PHE A 328 10.81 18.49 -23.83
CA PHE A 328 10.39 19.73 -23.20
C PHE A 328 10.24 20.86 -24.22
N GLN A 329 11.18 21.00 -25.17
CA GLN A 329 11.05 21.97 -26.26
C GLN A 329 9.85 21.68 -27.18
N GLU A 330 9.60 20.41 -27.50
CA GLU A 330 8.45 20.02 -28.32
C GLU A 330 7.11 20.37 -27.66
N ILE A 331 7.00 20.13 -26.34
CA ILE A 331 5.73 20.31 -25.62
C ILE A 331 5.55 21.75 -25.12
N MET A 332 6.59 22.34 -24.53
CA MET A 332 6.52 23.64 -23.85
C MET A 332 7.14 24.79 -24.66
N GLY A 333 7.88 24.50 -25.73
CA GLY A 333 8.60 25.50 -26.52
C GLY A 333 9.97 25.90 -25.96
N TYR A 334 10.39 25.37 -24.81
CA TYR A 334 11.69 25.61 -24.19
C TYR A 334 12.12 24.43 -23.31
N ASP A 335 13.43 24.29 -23.03
CA ASP A 335 13.95 23.28 -22.09
C ASP A 335 14.22 23.89 -20.70
N PRO A 336 13.41 23.58 -19.67
CA PRO A 336 13.58 24.15 -18.34
C PRO A 336 14.86 23.66 -17.64
N ARG A 337 15.54 22.63 -18.18
CA ARG A 337 16.81 22.15 -17.65
C ARG A 337 17.97 23.06 -18.06
N GLU A 338 17.86 23.74 -19.20
CA GLU A 338 18.93 24.61 -19.72
C GLU A 338 19.01 25.93 -18.95
N GLU A 339 17.88 26.51 -18.52
CA GLU A 339 17.84 27.73 -17.69
C GLU A 339 18.53 27.57 -16.32
N SER A 340 18.56 26.35 -15.76
CA SER A 340 19.20 26.08 -14.47
C SER A 340 20.74 26.11 -14.52
N SER A 341 21.32 26.06 -15.72
CA SER A 341 22.78 26.01 -15.94
C SER A 341 23.44 27.39 -16.07
N GLU A 342 22.68 28.46 -16.33
CA GLU A 342 23.22 29.81 -16.53
C GLU A 342 23.39 30.63 -15.23
N ILE A 343 22.85 30.19 -14.10
CA ILE A 343 22.97 30.93 -12.81
C ILE A 343 24.34 30.65 -12.11
N GLY A 344 25.22 29.85 -12.73
CA GLY A 344 26.39 29.26 -12.09
C GLY A 344 27.78 29.74 -12.51
N VAL A 345 27.97 30.80 -13.31
CA VAL A 345 29.34 31.32 -13.59
C VAL A 345 29.36 32.85 -13.68
N GLY A 346 29.04 33.51 -12.57
CA GLY A 346 29.45 34.91 -12.36
C GLY A 346 30.96 34.97 -12.12
N ARG A 347 31.75 35.16 -13.18
CA ARG A 347 33.15 35.60 -13.07
C ARG A 347 33.16 36.94 -12.31
N ARG A 348 33.67 36.95 -11.08
CA ARG A 348 34.10 38.18 -10.41
C ARG A 348 35.48 38.59 -10.93
N PRO A 349 35.74 39.91 -11.05
CA PRO A 349 36.90 40.48 -11.74
C PRO A 349 38.24 40.14 -11.09
#